data_AF-A0A140K4U7-F1
#
_entry.id   AF-A0A140K4U7-F1
#
_cell.length_a   1.000
_cell.length_b   1.000
_cell.length_c   1.000
_cell.angle_alpha   90.00
_cell.angle_beta   90.00
_cell.angle_gamma   90.00
#
_symmetry.space_group_name_H-M   'P 1'
#
loop_
_entity.id
_entity.type
_entity.pdbx_description
1 polymer ?
#
loop_
_entity_poly.entity_id
_entity_poly.type
_entity_poly.pdbx_seq_one_letter_code
_entity_poly.pdbx_strand_id
1 'polypeptide(L)'
;MLEGSSRAAEDLKARNPNSLYLVVMEWIKLTSDVNLRKYKVDQIYVLRQQKNTDREFRYEETYVKNSINPVVVQHLFKKVRNHLTMDWAGGIESGIQRGWLIDE
;
A
#
# COMPACT_ATOMS: atom_id res chain seq x y z
N MET A 1 -14.69 1.22 1.17
CA MET A 1 -13.54 0.54 0.54
C MET A 1 -12.36 0.45 1.50
N LEU A 2 -11.71 1.55 1.89
CA LEU A 2 -10.47 1.49 2.68
C LEU A 2 -10.60 0.80 4.05
N GLU A 3 -11.71 1.03 4.76
CA GLU A 3 -11.99 0.32 6.02
C GLU A 3 -12.17 -1.19 5.81
N GLY A 4 -12.92 -1.59 4.78
CA GLY A 4 -13.09 -3.00 4.41
C GLY A 4 -11.76 -3.64 4.00
N SER A 5 -10.94 -2.93 3.23
CA SER A 5 -9.58 -3.37 2.88
C SER A 5 -8.69 -3.55 4.12
N SER A 6 -8.84 -2.70 5.14
CA SER A 6 -8.10 -2.85 6.39
C SER A 6 -8.51 -4.07 7.19
N ARG A 7 -9.82 -4.37 7.30
CA ARG A 7 -10.29 -5.59 7.97
C ARG A 7 -9.83 -6.85 7.22
N ALA A 8 -9.93 -6.83 5.89
CA ALA A 8 -9.44 -7.93 5.06
C ALA A 8 -7.92 -8.14 5.21
N ALA A 9 -7.13 -7.07 5.34
CA ALA A 9 -5.70 -7.16 5.59
C ALA A 9 -5.41 -7.77 6.97
N GLU A 10 -6.18 -7.40 7.99
CA GLU A 10 -6.07 -7.98 9.32
C GLU A 10 -6.38 -9.48 9.33
N ASP A 11 -7.50 -9.88 8.73
CA ASP A 11 -7.88 -11.29 8.58
C ASP A 11 -6.85 -12.10 7.79
N LEU A 12 -6.29 -11.51 6.74
CA LEU A 12 -5.25 -12.14 5.92
C LEU A 12 -3.97 -12.35 6.73
N LYS A 13 -3.51 -11.33 7.45
CA LYS A 13 -2.29 -11.41 8.27
C LYS A 13 -2.43 -12.35 9.46
N ALA A 14 -3.63 -12.46 10.02
CA ALA A 14 -3.92 -13.45 11.06
C ALA A 14 -3.74 -14.89 10.56
N ARG A 15 -3.99 -15.16 9.26
CA ARG A 15 -3.85 -16.49 8.64
C ARG A 15 -2.48 -16.72 8.02
N ASN A 16 -1.90 -15.67 7.44
CA ASN A 16 -0.59 -15.67 6.80
C ASN A 16 0.17 -14.40 7.21
N PRO A 17 0.96 -14.44 8.30
CA PRO A 17 1.67 -13.27 8.81
C PRO A 17 2.65 -12.65 7.81
N ASN A 18 3.19 -13.45 6.90
CA ASN A 18 4.13 -13.00 5.87
C ASN A 18 3.43 -12.46 4.62
N SER A 19 2.10 -12.36 4.62
CA SER A 19 1.37 -11.82 3.46
C SER A 19 1.56 -10.31 3.31
N LEU A 20 1.68 -9.88 2.05
CA LEU A 20 1.71 -8.47 1.67
C LEU A 20 0.36 -8.03 1.10
N TYR A 21 -0.32 -7.10 1.76
CA TYR A 21 -1.61 -6.55 1.35
C TYR A 21 -1.49 -5.10 0.89
N LEU A 22 -1.69 -4.86 -0.42
CA LEU A 22 -1.56 -3.55 -1.06
C LEU A 22 -2.92 -3.06 -1.57
N VAL A 23 -3.23 -1.78 -1.38
CA VAL A 23 -4.39 -1.13 -1.99
C VAL A 23 -3.91 -0.21 -3.10
N VAL A 24 -4.45 -0.38 -4.31
CA VAL A 24 -4.07 0.42 -5.48
C VAL A 24 -5.30 1.11 -6.03
N MET A 25 -5.19 2.41 -6.31
CA MET A 25 -6.26 3.22 -6.89
C MET A 25 -5.69 4.26 -7.85
N GLU A 26 -6.50 4.69 -8.82
CA GLU A 26 -6.11 5.80 -9.71
C GLU A 26 -6.22 7.16 -9.00
N TRP A 27 -7.32 7.36 -8.26
CA TRP A 27 -7.63 8.59 -7.52
C TRP A 27 -7.98 8.28 -6.07
N ILE A 28 -7.74 9.25 -5.19
CA ILE A 28 -8.07 9.13 -3.77
C ILE A 28 -9.25 10.03 -3.39
N LYS A 29 -10.21 9.48 -2.66
CA LYS A 29 -11.33 10.24 -2.06
C LYS A 29 -11.24 10.15 -0.54
N LEU A 30 -10.30 10.88 0.05
CA LEU A 30 -10.16 11.02 1.50
C LEU A 30 -10.14 12.49 1.89
N THR A 31 -10.72 12.78 3.06
CA THR A 31 -10.57 14.07 3.74
C THR A 31 -9.24 14.13 4.48
N SER A 32 -8.78 15.34 4.82
CA SER A 32 -7.54 15.57 5.60
C SER A 32 -7.55 14.89 6.97
N ASP A 33 -8.73 14.60 7.50
CA ASP A 33 -8.92 14.16 8.89
C ASP A 33 -8.76 12.64 9.04
N VAL A 34 -8.53 11.92 7.95
CA VAL A 34 -8.36 10.47 7.97
C VAL A 34 -6.91 10.14 8.36
N ASN A 35 -6.73 9.65 9.59
CA ASN A 35 -5.47 9.05 10.02
C ASN A 35 -5.23 7.72 9.27
N LEU A 36 -4.32 7.73 8.29
CA LEU A 36 -3.98 6.55 7.50
C LEU A 36 -3.28 5.45 8.31
N ARG A 37 -2.60 5.80 9.42
CA ARG A 37 -1.87 4.84 10.26
C ARG A 37 -2.80 3.85 10.99
N LYS A 38 -4.10 4.12 11.05
CA LYS A 38 -5.07 3.20 11.65
C LYS A 38 -5.33 1.96 10.80
N TYR A 39 -5.03 2.02 9.50
CA TYR A 39 -5.29 0.94 8.57
C TYR A 39 -4.16 -0.10 8.60
N LYS A 40 -4.53 -1.39 8.55
CA LYS A 40 -3.60 -2.53 8.69
C LYS A 40 -2.95 -2.99 7.37
N VAL A 41 -3.21 -2.26 6.29
CA VAL A 41 -2.66 -2.50 4.95
C VAL A 41 -1.17 -2.12 4.90
N ASP A 42 -0.37 -2.79 4.07
CA ASP A 42 1.08 -2.57 4.00
C ASP A 42 1.47 -1.35 3.15
N GLN A 43 0.62 -0.99 2.18
CA GLN A 43 0.78 0.23 1.41
C GLN A 43 -0.49 0.61 0.68
N ILE A 44 -0.66 1.92 0.43
CA ILE A 44 -1.71 2.48 -0.41
C ILE A 44 -1.06 3.26 -1.55
N TYR A 45 -1.39 2.92 -2.80
CA TYR A 45 -0.86 3.59 -3.99
C TYR A 45 -1.95 4.40 -4.71
N VAL A 46 -1.64 5.66 -5.02
CA VAL A 46 -2.48 6.54 -5.85
C VAL A 46 -1.74 6.82 -7.16
N LEU A 47 -2.11 6.08 -8.22
CA LEU A 47 -1.33 6.01 -9.46
C LEU A 47 -1.25 7.33 -10.22
N ARG A 48 -2.31 8.16 -10.19
CA ARG A 48 -2.35 9.47 -10.86
C ARG A 48 -1.95 10.62 -9.95
N GLN A 49 -1.66 10.34 -8.68
CA GLN A 49 -1.33 11.35 -7.66
C GLN A 49 -2.37 12.50 -7.59
N GLN A 50 -3.65 12.16 -7.78
CA GLN A 50 -4.74 13.13 -7.93
C GLN A 50 -5.92 12.75 -7.02
N LYS A 51 -6.57 13.74 -6.41
CA LYS A 51 -7.79 13.53 -5.63
C LYS A 51 -8.97 13.26 -6.55
N ASN A 52 -9.98 12.57 -6.06
CA ASN A 52 -11.22 12.28 -6.77
C ASN A 52 -12.28 13.40 -6.61
N THR A 53 -11.90 14.55 -6.03
CA THR A 53 -12.77 15.72 -5.81
C THR A 53 -13.12 16.45 -7.12
N ASP A 54 -12.39 16.15 -8.19
CA ASP A 54 -12.51 16.76 -9.50
C ASP A 54 -13.35 15.95 -10.49
N ARG A 55 -14.02 14.89 -10.00
CA ARG A 55 -14.73 13.94 -10.87
C ARG A 55 -15.76 14.62 -11.77
N GLU A 56 -16.40 15.67 -11.27
CA GLU A 56 -17.38 16.50 -11.98
C GLU A 56 -16.76 17.36 -13.08
N PHE A 57 -15.51 17.80 -12.91
CA PHE A 57 -14.79 18.62 -13.88
C PHE A 57 -14.13 17.82 -15.00
N ARG A 58 -14.21 16.47 -14.97
CA ARG A 58 -13.48 15.61 -15.94
C ARG A 58 -13.80 15.83 -17.40
N TYR A 59 -14.95 16.42 -17.69
CA TYR A 59 -15.41 16.74 -19.04
C TYR A 59 -15.19 18.21 -19.41
N GLU A 60 -14.69 19.03 -18.50
CA GLU A 60 -14.32 20.41 -18.80
C GLU A 60 -13.08 20.44 -19.68
N GLU A 61 -13.05 21.34 -20.65
CA GLU A 61 -11.92 21.49 -21.57
C GLU A 61 -10.61 21.85 -20.85
N THR A 62 -10.72 22.46 -19.67
CA THR A 62 -9.59 22.90 -18.83
C THR A 62 -9.09 21.82 -17.88
N TYR A 63 -9.75 20.67 -17.80
CA TYR A 63 -9.38 19.64 -16.83
C TYR A 63 -8.11 18.89 -17.23
N VAL A 64 -7.09 18.96 -16.38
CA VAL A 64 -5.85 18.22 -16.56
C VAL A 64 -5.90 16.92 -15.77
N LYS A 65 -6.07 15.81 -16.50
CA LYS A 65 -5.97 14.46 -15.95
C LYS A 65 -4.52 14.00 -15.95
N ASN A 66 -3.96 13.72 -14.78
CA ASN A 66 -2.62 13.14 -14.70
C ASN A 66 -2.60 11.73 -15.33
N SER A 67 -1.54 11.41 -16.08
CA SER A 67 -1.27 10.04 -16.51
C SER A 67 -0.98 9.14 -15.30
N ILE A 68 -1.00 7.81 -15.50
CA ILE A 68 -0.46 6.90 -14.49
C ILE A 68 1.03 7.17 -14.37
N ASN A 69 1.51 7.44 -13.16
CA ASN A 69 2.92 7.77 -12.94
C ASN A 69 3.77 6.48 -12.96
N PRO A 70 4.70 6.32 -13.92
CA PRO A 70 5.54 5.11 -14.03
C PRO A 70 6.47 4.93 -12.83
N VAL A 71 6.87 6.01 -12.14
CA VAL A 71 7.70 5.94 -10.93
C VAL A 71 6.95 5.25 -9.79
N VAL A 72 5.65 5.54 -9.64
CA VAL A 72 4.80 4.89 -8.64
C VAL A 72 4.63 3.41 -8.94
N VAL A 73 4.44 3.05 -10.22
CA VAL A 73 4.37 1.65 -10.67
C VAL A 73 5.69 0.93 -10.42
N GLN A 74 6.83 1.57 -10.74
CA GLN A 74 8.15 1.00 -10.48
C GLN A 74 8.40 0.76 -9.00
N HIS A 75 7.94 1.68 -8.13
CA HIS A 75 8.03 1.51 -6.69
C HIS A 75 7.17 0.32 -6.21
N LEU A 76 5.94 0.19 -6.71
CA LEU A 76 5.07 -0.95 -6.43
C LEU A 76 5.74 -2.27 -6.84
N PHE A 77 6.28 -2.33 -8.07
CA PHE A 77 7.00 -3.50 -8.57
C PHE A 77 8.17 -3.87 -7.67
N LYS A 78 9.04 -2.90 -7.32
CA LYS A 78 10.18 -3.13 -6.43
C LYS A 78 9.73 -3.63 -5.06
N LYS A 79 8.66 -3.08 -4.49
CA LYS A 79 8.13 -3.52 -3.18
C LYS A 79 7.70 -4.99 -3.22
N VAL A 80 6.97 -5.40 -4.26
CA VAL A 80 6.55 -6.80 -4.44
C VAL A 80 7.74 -7.70 -4.68
N ARG A 81 8.64 -7.33 -5.61
CA ARG A 81 9.86 -8.10 -5.90
C ARG A 81 10.67 -8.33 -4.63
N ASN A 82 10.99 -7.26 -3.90
CA ASN A 82 11.80 -7.34 -2.68
C ASN A 82 11.14 -8.24 -1.64
N HIS A 83 9.82 -8.12 -1.47
CA HIS A 83 9.08 -8.97 -0.55
C HIS A 83 9.09 -10.46 -0.96
N LEU A 84 9.03 -10.77 -2.25
CA LEU A 84 9.08 -12.16 -2.74
C LEU A 84 10.50 -12.75 -2.73
N THR A 85 11.53 -11.91 -2.78
CA THR A 85 12.93 -12.35 -2.80
C THR A 85 13.63 -12.21 -1.46
N MET A 86 12.98 -11.63 -0.44
CA MET A 86 13.56 -11.55 0.90
C MET A 86 13.47 -12.91 1.57
N ASP A 87 14.44 -13.19 2.44
CA ASP A 87 14.35 -14.34 3.31
C ASP A 87 13.29 -14.07 4.39
N TRP A 88 12.10 -14.66 4.25
CA TRP A 88 11.07 -14.59 5.27
C TRP A 88 11.45 -15.35 6.54
N ALA A 89 12.41 -16.27 6.43
CA ALA A 89 12.89 -17.12 7.48
C ALA A 89 14.30 -16.68 7.91
N GLY A 90 14.39 -15.46 8.45
CA GLY A 90 15.43 -15.20 9.44
C GLY A 90 15.21 -16.19 10.58
N GLY A 91 15.82 -17.38 10.49
CA GLY A 91 15.64 -18.46 11.45
C GLY A 91 15.90 -17.95 12.86
N ILE A 92 15.24 -18.55 13.85
CA ILE A 92 15.33 -18.14 15.27
C ILE A 92 16.80 -17.92 15.69
N GLU A 93 17.72 -18.76 15.23
CA GLU A 93 19.16 -18.64 15.46
C GLU A 93 19.77 -17.33 14.95
N SER A 94 19.43 -16.91 13.72
CA SER A 94 19.87 -15.61 13.19
C SER A 94 19.28 -14.45 13.99
N GLY A 95 18.04 -14.62 14.48
CA GLY A 95 17.35 -13.68 15.35
C GLY A 95 18.01 -13.55 16.73
N ILE A 96 18.42 -14.68 17.31
CA ILE A 96 19.15 -14.74 18.57
C ILE A 96 20.52 -14.08 18.41
N GLN A 97 21.24 -14.37 17.32
CA GLN A 97 22.56 -13.82 17.05
C GLN A 97 22.54 -12.30 16.83
N ARG A 98 21.51 -11.77 16.14
CA ARG A 98 21.34 -10.33 15.96
C ARG A 98 20.80 -9.60 17.20
N GLY A 99 20.11 -10.30 18.09
CA GLY A 99 19.55 -9.75 19.33
C GLY A 99 18.09 -9.28 19.25
N TRP A 100 17.40 -9.54 18.13
CA TRP A 100 15.96 -9.29 17.97
C TRP A 100 15.33 -10.34 17.05
N LEU A 101 14.08 -10.74 17.29
CA LEU A 101 13.42 -11.80 16.50
C LEU A 101 12.53 -11.27 15.38
N ILE A 102 12.10 -10.01 15.48
CA ILE A 102 11.23 -9.35 14.51
C ILE A 102 11.98 -8.10 14.02
N ASP A 103 12.08 -7.93 12.70
CA ASP A 103 12.57 -6.68 12.07
C ASP A 103 11.37 -5.82 11.68
N GLU A 104 11.51 -4.49 11.73
CA GLU A 104 10.49 -3.52 11.27
C GLU A 104 10.40 -3.41 9.73
#